data_AF-A0A5D0VRX7-F1
#
_entry.id   AF-A0A5D0VRX7-F1
#
_cell.length_a   1.000
_cell.length_b   1.000
_cell.length_c   1.000
_cell.angle_alpha   90.00
_cell.angle_beta   90.00
_cell.angle_gamma   90.00
#
_symmetry.space_group_name_H-M   'P 1'
#
loop_
_entity.id
_entity.type
_entity.pdbx_description
1 polymer ?
#
loop_
_entity_poly.entity_id
_entity_poly.type
_entity_poly.pdbx_seq_one_letter_code
_entity_poly.pdbx_strand_id
1 'polypeptide(L)' 'HSLQDQDFIPLLPGSPMFRGFDGGDYVWNGDKETYPHFINEAAYHKLDVAFSTSDLIEL' A
#
# COMPACT_ATOMS: atom_id res chain seq x y z
N HIS A 1 5.14 -4.96 -10.03
CA HIS A 1 5.27 -5.95 -8.95
C HIS A 1 5.92 -5.22 -7.77
N SER A 2 5.21 -4.25 -7.18
CA SER A 2 5.85 -3.16 -6.44
C SER A 2 5.44 -3.02 -4.98
N LEU A 3 4.27 -3.53 -4.55
CA LEU A 3 3.80 -3.35 -3.16
C LEU A 3 3.68 -4.67 -2.38
N GLN A 4 3.41 -5.80 -3.04
CA GLN A 4 3.30 -7.10 -2.38
C GLN A 4 4.61 -7.45 -1.64
N ASP A 5 4.47 -7.91 -0.39
CA ASP A 5 5.54 -8.31 0.53
C ASP A 5 6.50 -7.16 0.93
N GLN A 6 6.07 -5.90 0.80
CA GLN A 6 6.86 -4.71 1.13
C GLN A 6 6.35 -3.97 2.37
N ASP A 7 5.89 -4.70 3.38
CA ASP A 7 5.49 -4.12 4.67
C ASP A 7 6.64 -3.30 5.27
N PHE A 8 6.28 -2.12 5.80
CA PHE A 8 7.19 -1.13 6.38
C PHE A 8 8.23 -0.51 5.42
N ILE A 9 8.16 -0.79 4.12
CA ILE A 9 8.97 -0.12 3.09
C ILE A 9 8.25 1.15 2.63
N PRO A 10 8.95 2.31 2.47
CA PRO A 10 8.31 3.55 2.04
C PRO A 10 7.56 3.42 0.72
N LEU A 11 6.27 3.78 0.73
CA LEU A 11 5.42 3.92 -0.45
C LEU A 11 5.36 5.39 -0.86
N LEU A 12 5.98 5.71 -1.99
CA LEU A 12 6.09 7.08 -2.49
C LEU A 12 4.86 7.48 -3.34
N PRO A 13 4.48 8.78 -3.38
CA PRO A 13 3.48 9.29 -4.31
C PRO A 13 3.76 8.87 -5.76
N GLY A 14 2.73 8.43 -6.48
CA GLY A 14 2.85 7.92 -7.84
C GLY A 14 3.35 6.47 -7.97
N SER A 15 3.71 5.81 -6.87
CA SER A 15 4.09 4.39 -6.87
C SER A 15 2.88 3.49 -7.12
N PRO A 16 3.00 2.40 -7.90
CA PRO A 16 1.88 1.49 -8.14
C PRO A 16 1.53 0.68 -6.90
N MET A 17 0.24 0.65 -6.56
CA MET A 17 -0.32 -0.07 -5.41
C MET A 17 -1.18 -1.27 -5.82
N PHE A 18 -2.07 -1.07 -6.79
CA PHE A 18 -2.99 -2.11 -7.26
C PHE A 18 -2.83 -2.32 -8.75
N ARG A 19 -3.10 -3.55 -9.18
CA ARG A 19 -3.18 -3.95 -10.58
C ARG A 19 -4.61 -4.39 -10.87
N GLY A 20 -5.29 -3.68 -11.78
CA GLY A 20 -6.59 -4.07 -12.29
C GLY A 20 -6.50 -5.36 -13.10
N PHE A 21 -7.62 -6.10 -13.18
CA PHE A 21 -7.71 -7.31 -14.01
C PHE A 21 -7.58 -7.01 -15.51
N ASP A 22 -7.80 -5.77 -15.93
CA ASP A 22 -7.56 -5.24 -17.27
C ASP A 22 -6.08 -4.94 -17.54
N GLY A 23 -5.22 -5.07 -16.53
CA GLY A 23 -3.80 -4.79 -16.62
C GLY A 23 -3.41 -3.36 -16.24
N GLY A 24 -4.36 -2.48 -15.90
CA GLY A 24 -4.08 -1.10 -15.48
C GLY A 24 -3.46 -1.00 -14.08
N ASP A 25 -2.56 -0.04 -13.86
CA ASP A 25 -2.01 0.26 -12.54
C ASP A 25 -2.78 1.39 -11.85
N TYR A 26 -3.06 1.21 -10.55
CA TYR A 26 -3.55 2.26 -9.66
C TYR A 26 -2.41 2.69 -8.74
N VAL A 27 -2.09 3.98 -8.78
CA VAL A 27 -0.95 4.56 -8.07
C VAL A 27 -1.35 5.21 -6.74
N TRP A 28 -0.38 5.36 -5.83
CA TRP A 28 -0.57 6.07 -4.57
C TRP A 28 -0.76 7.56 -4.82
N ASN A 29 -1.89 8.09 -4.34
CA ASN A 29 -2.27 9.49 -4.48
C ASN A 29 -2.04 10.32 -3.20
N GLY A 30 -1.34 9.77 -2.19
CA GLY A 30 -0.97 10.54 -1.00
C GLY A 30 0.04 11.63 -1.32
N ASP A 31 0.03 12.72 -0.56
CA ASP A 31 0.94 13.86 -0.77
C ASP A 31 2.38 13.59 -0.32
N LYS A 32 2.55 12.61 0.58
CA LYS A 32 3.83 12.22 1.18
C LYS A 32 4.02 10.70 1.15
N GLU A 33 5.24 10.28 1.44
CA GLU A 33 5.55 8.88 1.68
C GLU A 33 4.79 8.34 2.89
N THR A 34 4.39 7.08 2.80
CA THR A 34 3.76 6.35 3.90
C THR A 34 4.39 4.98 4.06
N TYR A 35 4.11 4.34 5.20
CA TYR A 35 4.64 3.03 5.55
C TYR A 35 3.48 2.02 5.57
N PRO A 36 3.20 1.33 4.44
CA PRO A 36 2.16 0.33 4.35
C PRO A 36 2.47 -0.87 5.25
N HIS A 37 1.45 -1.46 5.87
CA HIS A 37 1.58 -2.65 6.71
C HIS A 37 0.29 -3.49 6.69
N PHE A 38 0.40 -4.79 6.99
CA PHE A 38 -0.65 -5.79 6.78
C PHE A 38 -1.07 -5.89 5.30
N ILE A 39 -0.09 -5.87 4.40
CA ILE A 39 -0.33 -5.92 2.96
C ILE A 39 -0.96 -7.26 2.59
N ASN A 40 -2.15 -7.20 1.97
CA ASN A 40 -2.86 -8.38 1.45
C ASN A 40 -3.23 -9.42 2.54
N GLU A 41 -3.60 -8.94 3.73
CA GLU A 41 -4.02 -9.79 4.84
C GLU A 41 -5.39 -10.46 4.57
N ALA A 42 -5.44 -11.79 4.64
CA ALA A 42 -6.64 -12.57 4.32
C ALA A 42 -7.84 -12.25 5.23
N ALA A 43 -7.59 -11.97 6.52
CA ALA A 43 -8.64 -11.57 7.45
C ALA A 43 -9.25 -10.21 7.10
N TYR A 44 -8.51 -9.34 6.40
CA TYR A 44 -8.94 -7.97 6.07
C TYR A 44 -9.73 -7.89 4.77
N HIS A 45 -9.77 -8.95 3.98
CA HIS A 45 -10.53 -8.99 2.73
C HIS A 45 -12.04 -8.71 2.91
N LYS A 46 -12.61 -9.04 4.07
CA LYS A 46 -14.03 -8.76 4.38
C LYS A 46 -14.25 -7.38 5.01
N LEU A 47 -13.18 -6.65 5.28
CA LEU A 47 -13.18 -5.35 5.94
C LEU A 47 -12.92 -4.20 4.96
N ASP A 48 -12.75 -4.50 3.66
CA ASP A 48 -12.36 -3.54 2.62
C ASP A 48 -11.04 -2.80 2.94
N VAL A 49 -10.14 -3.48 3.66
CA VAL A 49 -8.79 -2.98 3.98
C VAL A 49 -7.76 -3.81 3.22
N ALA A 50 -7.11 -3.20 2.22
CA ALA A 50 -6.05 -3.87 1.47
C ALA A 50 -4.69 -3.83 2.18
N PHE A 51 -4.42 -2.72 2.87
CA PHE A 51 -3.28 -2.49 3.76
C PHE A 51 -3.58 -1.24 4.61
N SER A 52 -2.87 -1.08 5.72
CA SER A 52 -2.93 0.11 6.58
C SER A 52 -1.74 1.02 6.34
N THR A 53 -1.87 2.32 6.59
CA THR A 53 -0.82 3.33 6.40
C THR A 53 -0.36 3.92 7.72
N SER A 54 0.92 4.25 7.82
CA SER A 54 1.50 4.90 9.00
C SER A 54 2.49 5.99 8.61
N ASP A 55 2.73 6.90 9.54
CA ASP A 55 3.82 7.86 9.51
C ASP A 55 5.00 7.33 10.33
N LEU A 56 6.23 7.53 9.84
CA LEU A 56 7.44 7.29 10.63
C LEU A 56 7.64 8.44 11.61
N ILE A 57 7.83 8.13 12.89
CA ILE A 57 8.09 9.10 13.96
C ILE A 57 9.39 8.70 14.66
N GLU A 58 10.35 9.63 14.75
CA GLU A 58 11.53 9.51 15.59
C GLU A 58 11.23 10.05 16.99
N LEU A 59 11.62 9.30 18.03
CA LEU A 59 11.36 9.62 19.45
C LEU A 59 12.51 10.41 20.08
#